data_AF-A0A1P8WH64-F1
#
_entry.id   AF-A0A1P8WH64-F1
#
_cell.length_a   1.000
_cell.length_b   1.000
_cell.length_c   1.000
_cell.angle_alpha   90.00
_cell.angle_beta   90.00
_cell.angle_gamma   90.00
#
_symmetry.space_group_name_H-M   'P 1'
#
loop_
_entity.id
_entity.type
_entity.pdbx_description
1 polymer ?
#
loop_
_entity_poly.entity_id
_entity_poly.type
_entity_poly.pdbx_seq_one_letter_code
_entity_poly.pdbx_strand_id
1 'polypeptide(L)'
;MRNTGTLSIFGLIGLLTFVMPASAQEFDGKWHALFDTPAGLQIYHFDFQNNSGKVTARAAVETADRKRDVAFKEAKLDGDTLTFVELRKFGERELRIEYTGTLSDKGITLVRKIGDFGSQESVATRKVPKHEPASTAPVVEVQIERIIKDAFKDSFRIGTAGDFPARYSSHELKVAAEHFNAVTPENCMKPERIHPEEGKWRFEQSDALVQWATNNKMSVHGHTLVWHAQTRDWFFRDGEREVVTKRMKAHIDTLVGRYKGKIQSWDVVNEAINDGGNQETGQTENLRNSKWVQTLGPEFLTFAFKFAARSRPQRRSLLQRLQHRIWSEARQFDGPAETPAQRRSAGSRGWNSGSLADRKRPLRRHRQGDFGLRFVGAEGQHHRA
;
A
#
# COMPACT_ATOMS: atom_id res chain seq x y z
N MET A 1 45.21 16.63 90.12
CA MET A 1 44.87 16.04 88.81
C MET A 1 43.36 16.13 88.60
N ARG A 2 42.89 17.07 87.80
CA ARG A 2 41.52 17.10 87.25
C ARG A 2 41.68 17.40 85.77
N ASN A 3 41.38 16.42 84.93
CA ASN A 3 41.54 16.52 83.49
C ASN A 3 40.21 16.94 82.88
N THR A 4 40.27 18.03 82.12
CA THR A 4 39.18 18.64 81.36
C THR A 4 38.87 17.84 80.12
N GLY A 5 37.58 17.69 79.81
CA GLY A 5 37.08 17.03 78.61
C GLY A 5 37.32 17.82 77.32
N THR A 6 37.33 17.12 76.20
CA THR A 6 37.16 17.72 74.87
C THR A 6 36.34 16.77 73.99
N LEU A 7 35.38 17.40 73.30
CA LEU A 7 34.38 16.86 72.38
C LEU A 7 35.02 16.15 71.17
N SER A 8 34.36 15.12 70.64
CA SER A 8 34.53 14.71 69.24
C SER A 8 33.20 14.25 68.66
N ILE A 9 32.81 14.96 67.61
CA ILE A 9 31.60 14.80 66.80
C ILE A 9 31.87 13.67 65.82
N PHE A 10 31.02 12.63 65.79
CA PHE A 10 30.93 11.70 64.67
C PHE A 10 29.62 11.94 63.93
N GLY A 11 29.73 12.37 62.67
CA GLY A 11 28.62 12.57 61.76
C GLY A 11 27.97 11.25 61.38
N LEU A 12 26.64 11.23 61.47
CA LEU A 12 25.80 10.12 61.01
C LEU A 12 25.56 10.29 59.49
N ILE A 13 26.24 9.51 58.66
CA ILE A 13 25.88 9.38 57.23
C ILE A 13 24.65 8.47 57.18
N GLY A 14 23.47 9.08 57.01
CA GLY A 14 22.24 8.36 56.74
C GLY A 14 22.28 7.74 55.34
N LEU A 15 22.39 6.42 55.28
CA LEU A 15 22.24 5.65 54.04
C LEU A 15 20.74 5.66 53.67
N LEU A 16 20.32 6.60 52.81
CA LEU A 16 18.99 6.58 52.20
C LEU A 16 18.92 5.36 51.27
N THR A 17 18.30 4.28 51.75
CA THR A 17 17.90 3.15 50.90
C THR A 17 16.62 3.54 50.19
N PHE A 18 16.73 3.90 48.92
CA PHE A 18 15.56 4.13 48.06
C PHE A 18 14.93 2.77 47.75
N VAL A 19 13.83 2.45 48.41
CA VAL A 19 13.06 1.22 48.14
C VAL A 19 12.31 1.44 46.84
N MET A 20 12.74 0.77 45.78
CA MET A 20 12.00 0.73 44.52
C MET A 20 10.63 0.07 44.75
N PRO A 21 9.55 0.57 44.13
CA PRO A 21 8.27 -0.15 44.17
C PRO A 21 8.46 -1.54 43.54
N ALA A 22 7.93 -2.58 44.18
CA ALA A 22 8.12 -3.97 43.77
C ALA A 22 7.78 -4.24 42.30
N SER A 23 6.79 -3.52 41.75
CA SER A 23 6.39 -3.60 40.34
C SER A 23 7.49 -3.18 39.36
N ALA A 24 8.36 -2.24 39.73
CA ALA A 24 9.47 -1.79 38.88
C ALA A 24 10.56 -2.86 38.74
N GLN A 25 10.79 -3.65 39.78
CA GLN A 25 11.79 -4.73 39.76
C GLN A 25 11.28 -5.97 39.02
N GLU A 26 9.97 -6.22 39.04
CA GLU A 26 9.35 -7.31 38.28
C GLU A 26 9.41 -7.08 36.76
N PHE A 27 9.47 -5.82 36.34
CA PHE A 27 9.55 -5.40 34.94
C PHE A 27 10.92 -5.63 34.30
N ASP A 28 12.01 -5.48 35.07
CA ASP A 28 13.37 -5.47 34.54
C ASP A 28 13.81 -6.82 33.96
N GLY A 29 14.66 -6.76 32.94
CA GLY A 29 15.34 -7.89 32.32
C GLY A 29 14.73 -8.33 30.99
N LYS A 30 14.99 -9.58 30.64
CA LYS A 30 14.65 -10.14 29.33
C LYS A 30 13.20 -10.61 29.28
N TRP A 31 12.56 -10.29 28.16
CA TRP A 31 11.19 -10.70 27.84
C TRP A 31 11.10 -11.09 26.37
N HIS A 32 10.19 -12.02 26.07
CA HIS A 32 10.04 -12.57 24.75
C HIS A 32 8.58 -12.55 24.35
N ALA A 33 8.25 -11.84 23.27
CA ALA A 33 6.91 -11.82 22.71
C ALA A 33 6.95 -12.24 21.25
N LEU A 34 5.86 -12.85 20.82
CA LEU A 34 5.68 -13.32 19.46
C LEU A 34 4.55 -12.53 18.82
N PHE A 35 4.81 -11.97 17.64
CA PHE A 35 3.80 -11.32 16.84
C PHE A 35 3.68 -12.02 15.50
N ASP A 36 2.49 -12.54 15.21
CA ASP A 36 2.14 -13.03 13.90
C ASP A 36 1.72 -11.85 13.01
N THR A 37 2.45 -11.58 11.94
CA THR A 37 2.31 -10.36 11.14
C THR A 37 2.06 -10.71 9.68
N PRO A 38 1.48 -9.82 8.86
CA PRO A 38 1.38 -10.05 7.42
C PRO A 38 2.74 -10.28 6.73
N ALA A 39 3.85 -9.84 7.35
CA ALA A 39 5.21 -10.08 6.88
C ALA A 39 5.83 -11.37 7.45
N GLY A 40 5.03 -12.23 8.07
CA GLY A 40 5.45 -13.46 8.76
C GLY A 40 5.67 -13.27 10.26
N LEU A 41 6.05 -14.37 10.91
CA LEU A 41 6.31 -14.45 12.34
C LEU A 41 7.50 -13.58 12.75
N GLN A 42 7.31 -12.76 13.78
CA GLN A 42 8.38 -11.96 14.38
C GLN A 42 8.48 -12.24 15.89
N ILE A 43 9.66 -12.64 16.35
CA ILE A 43 9.95 -12.86 17.76
C ILE A 43 10.77 -11.67 18.25
N TYR A 44 10.23 -10.94 19.22
CA TYR A 44 10.92 -9.84 19.88
C TYR A 44 11.54 -10.34 21.18
N HIS A 45 12.86 -10.23 21.30
CA HIS A 45 13.62 -10.47 22.52
C HIS A 45 13.93 -9.12 23.18
N PHE A 46 12.98 -8.64 23.98
CA PHE A 46 13.09 -7.39 24.71
C PHE A 46 14.09 -7.48 25.87
N ASP A 47 14.74 -6.35 26.14
CA ASP A 47 15.52 -6.08 27.33
C ASP A 47 15.05 -4.74 27.89
N PHE A 48 14.40 -4.81 29.05
CA PHE A 48 13.83 -3.68 29.74
C PHE A 48 14.64 -3.38 31.00
N GLN A 49 14.92 -2.10 31.25
CA GLN A 49 15.64 -1.67 32.45
C GLN A 49 15.06 -0.38 33.00
N ASN A 50 14.82 -0.33 34.30
CA ASN A 50 14.37 0.84 35.03
C ASN A 50 15.44 1.30 36.03
N ASN A 51 16.26 2.26 35.62
CA ASN A 51 17.30 2.84 36.47
C ASN A 51 16.76 4.08 37.18
N SER A 52 16.11 3.89 38.33
CA SER A 52 15.59 4.97 39.19
C SER A 52 14.64 5.93 38.46
N GLY A 53 13.67 5.37 37.72
CA GLY A 53 12.68 6.11 36.95
C GLY A 53 13.06 6.37 35.49
N LYS A 54 14.31 6.07 35.10
CA LYS A 54 14.74 6.11 33.70
C LYS A 54 14.57 4.74 33.05
N VAL A 55 13.49 4.58 32.31
CA VAL A 55 13.18 3.35 31.57
C VAL A 55 13.93 3.31 30.25
N THR A 56 14.56 2.18 29.97
CA THR A 56 15.11 1.87 28.64
C THR A 56 14.50 0.58 28.14
N ALA A 57 14.25 0.55 26.83
CA ALA A 57 13.73 -0.61 26.12
C ALA A 57 14.58 -0.84 24.88
N ARG A 58 15.02 -2.08 24.70
CA ARG A 58 15.71 -2.56 23.49
C ARG A 58 15.15 -3.92 23.11
N ALA A 59 15.29 -4.33 21.85
CA ALA A 59 15.00 -5.69 21.46
C ALA A 59 15.90 -6.18 20.34
N ALA A 60 16.22 -7.46 20.35
CA ALA A 60 16.60 -8.18 19.14
C ALA A 60 15.32 -8.77 18.53
N VAL A 61 15.06 -8.51 17.26
CA VAL A 61 13.89 -9.04 16.54
C VAL A 61 14.34 -10.08 15.54
N GLU A 62 13.84 -11.29 15.72
CA GLU A 62 14.09 -12.45 14.88
C GLU A 62 12.87 -12.72 13.98
N THR A 63 13.15 -13.01 12.72
CA THR A 63 12.18 -13.45 11.70
C THR A 63 12.81 -14.62 10.95
N ALA A 64 12.06 -15.29 10.07
CA ALA A 64 12.56 -16.44 9.32
C ALA A 64 13.92 -16.18 8.61
N ASP A 65 14.11 -14.98 8.07
CA ASP A 65 15.26 -14.69 7.18
C ASP A 65 16.30 -13.73 7.77
N ARG A 66 16.01 -13.12 8.93
CA ARG A 66 16.83 -12.00 9.45
C ARG A 66 16.66 -11.78 10.95
N LYS A 67 17.74 -11.27 11.55
CA LYS A 67 17.77 -10.69 12.90
C LYS A 67 18.10 -9.19 12.81
N ARG A 68 17.50 -8.38 13.67
CA ARG A 68 17.77 -6.92 13.75
C ARG A 68 17.70 -6.44 15.19
N ASP A 69 18.51 -5.45 15.53
CA ASP A 69 18.37 -4.74 16.79
C ASP A 69 17.42 -3.55 16.67
N VAL A 70 16.66 -3.29 17.72
CA VAL A 70 15.69 -2.22 17.83
C VAL A 70 15.96 -1.46 19.13
N ALA A 71 16.17 -0.15 19.00
CA ALA A 71 16.22 0.76 20.13
C ALA A 71 14.92 1.56 20.16
N PHE A 72 14.14 1.39 21.22
CA PHE A 72 12.85 2.05 21.35
C PHE A 72 13.01 3.49 21.89
N LYS A 73 12.04 4.33 21.55
CA LYS A 73 11.93 5.73 21.99
C LYS A 73 10.80 5.86 23.01
N GLU A 74 10.82 6.96 23.75
CA GLU A 74 9.72 7.37 24.65
C GLU A 74 9.33 6.29 25.67
N ALA A 75 10.30 5.45 26.09
CA ALA A 75 10.06 4.41 27.07
C ALA A 75 9.73 5.03 28.44
N LYS A 76 8.58 4.67 29.01
CA LYS A 76 8.07 5.15 30.29
C LYS A 76 7.35 4.03 31.01
N LEU A 77 7.47 4.01 32.34
CA LEU A 77 6.73 3.12 33.22
C LEU A 77 5.94 3.99 34.19
N ASP A 78 4.61 3.85 34.17
CA ASP A 78 3.69 4.52 35.07
C ASP A 78 2.86 3.46 35.79
N GLY A 79 3.17 3.23 37.07
CA GLY A 79 2.61 2.10 37.83
C GLY A 79 2.98 0.74 37.22
N ASP A 80 1.98 0.03 36.69
CA ASP A 80 2.08 -1.28 36.02
C ASP A 80 2.10 -1.16 34.49
N THR A 81 2.01 0.06 33.96
CA THR A 81 1.82 0.35 32.55
C THR A 81 3.13 0.85 31.93
N LEU A 82 3.69 0.05 31.03
CA LEU A 82 4.83 0.39 30.21
C LEU A 82 4.37 0.95 28.88
N THR A 83 4.93 2.08 28.44
CA THR A 83 4.76 2.57 27.07
C THR A 83 6.10 2.79 26.40
N PHE A 84 6.22 2.44 25.11
CA PHE A 84 7.44 2.66 24.32
C PHE A 84 7.14 2.65 22.82
N VAL A 85 8.05 3.20 22.01
CA VAL A 85 7.80 3.45 20.59
C VAL A 85 8.91 2.87 19.71
N GLU A 86 8.53 2.17 18.66
CA GLU A 86 9.43 1.79 17.55
C GLU A 86 9.18 2.70 16.35
N LEU A 87 10.24 3.33 15.84
CA LEU A 87 10.18 4.10 14.60
C LEU A 87 10.81 3.29 13.47
N ARG A 88 10.00 2.98 12.46
CA ARG A 88 10.37 2.14 11.31
C ARG A 88 10.45 3.00 10.06
N LYS A 89 11.63 3.10 9.46
CA LYS A 89 11.79 3.79 8.16
C LYS A 89 11.55 2.82 7.00
N PHE A 90 10.72 3.24 6.07
CA PHE A 90 10.42 2.57 4.81
C PHE A 90 10.62 3.56 3.67
N GLY A 91 11.84 3.64 3.15
CA GLY A 91 12.24 4.70 2.21
C GLY A 91 12.20 6.05 2.91
N GLU A 92 11.43 7.00 2.35
CA GLU A 92 11.23 8.35 2.92
C GLU A 92 10.10 8.39 3.98
N ARG A 93 9.30 7.32 4.10
CA ARG A 93 8.20 7.25 5.06
C ARG A 93 8.67 6.69 6.40
N GLU A 94 8.25 7.32 7.49
CA GLU A 94 8.45 6.80 8.85
C GLU A 94 7.13 6.25 9.39
N LEU A 95 7.15 5.01 9.87
CA LEU A 95 6.04 4.34 10.51
C LEU A 95 6.30 4.30 12.01
N ARG A 96 5.38 4.91 12.78
CA ARG A 96 5.39 4.87 14.24
C ARG A 96 4.59 3.67 14.72
N ILE A 97 5.20 2.83 15.55
CA ILE A 97 4.56 1.71 16.21
C ILE A 97 4.62 1.97 17.71
N GLU A 98 3.46 2.05 18.33
CA GLU A 98 3.30 2.34 19.75
C GLU A 98 3.03 1.04 20.50
N TYR A 99 3.71 0.83 21.61
CA TYR A 99 3.53 -0.33 22.47
C TYR A 99 3.03 0.12 23.83
N THR A 100 2.00 -0.54 24.32
CA THR A 100 1.51 -0.45 25.70
C THR A 100 1.57 -1.82 26.32
N GLY A 101 2.24 -1.95 27.47
CA GLY A 101 2.39 -3.19 28.21
C GLY A 101 1.79 -3.08 29.58
N THR A 102 0.94 -4.03 29.98
CA THR A 102 0.45 -4.13 31.36
C THR A 102 1.04 -5.37 32.00
N LEU A 103 1.70 -5.18 33.15
CA LEU A 103 2.30 -6.29 33.90
C LEU A 103 1.23 -7.12 34.63
N SER A 104 1.38 -8.44 34.60
CA SER A 104 0.56 -9.39 35.35
C SER A 104 1.40 -10.60 35.77
N ASP A 105 0.83 -11.47 36.61
CA ASP A 105 1.47 -12.73 37.03
C ASP A 105 1.86 -13.65 35.86
N LYS A 106 1.23 -13.48 34.69
CA LYS A 106 1.47 -14.28 33.47
C LYS A 106 2.54 -13.68 32.55
N GLY A 107 3.01 -12.48 32.84
CA GLY A 107 3.94 -11.71 32.03
C GLY A 107 3.40 -10.33 31.65
N ILE A 108 3.99 -9.72 30.63
CA ILE A 108 3.57 -8.39 30.16
C ILE A 108 2.64 -8.55 28.97
N THR A 109 1.37 -8.16 29.12
CA THR A 109 0.43 -8.10 28.01
C THR A 109 0.75 -6.87 27.17
N LEU A 110 1.37 -7.07 26.02
CA LEU A 110 1.78 -6.03 25.08
C LEU A 110 0.72 -5.84 24.00
N VAL A 111 0.18 -4.65 23.90
CA VAL A 111 -0.59 -4.17 22.75
C VAL A 111 0.35 -3.33 21.89
N ARG A 112 0.59 -3.75 20.65
CA ARG A 112 1.25 -2.92 19.63
C ARG A 112 0.21 -2.29 18.73
N LYS A 113 0.28 -0.98 18.52
CA LYS A 113 -0.56 -0.21 17.60
C LYS A 113 0.30 0.30 16.45
N ILE A 114 -0.11 0.03 15.21
CA ILE A 114 0.64 0.37 14.01
C ILE A 114 -0.10 1.49 13.29
N GLY A 115 0.14 2.76 13.67
CA GLY A 115 -0.61 3.90 13.12
C GLY A 115 -2.13 3.65 13.09
N ASP A 116 -2.73 3.83 11.89
CA ASP A 116 -4.15 3.55 11.63
C ASP A 116 -4.41 2.15 11.06
N PHE A 117 -3.38 1.29 10.98
CA PHE A 117 -3.49 -0.07 10.42
C PHE A 117 -4.06 -1.11 11.39
N GLY A 118 -4.29 -0.71 12.66
CA GLY A 118 -4.84 -1.56 13.71
C GLY A 118 -3.85 -1.87 14.83
N SER A 119 -4.28 -2.76 15.73
CA SER A 119 -3.51 -3.21 16.88
C SER A 119 -3.40 -4.72 16.94
N GLN A 120 -2.37 -5.20 17.65
CA GLN A 120 -2.19 -6.61 17.95
C GLN A 120 -1.72 -6.78 19.39
N GLU A 121 -2.25 -7.79 20.06
CA GLU A 121 -1.86 -8.16 21.42
C GLU A 121 -0.91 -9.36 21.39
N SER A 122 0.04 -9.40 22.32
CA SER A 122 0.89 -10.55 22.60
C SER A 122 1.32 -10.53 24.06
N VAL A 123 1.49 -11.70 24.68
CA VAL A 123 2.02 -11.80 26.05
C VAL A 123 3.52 -12.02 25.97
N ALA A 124 4.29 -11.08 26.52
CA ALA A 124 5.72 -11.22 26.68
C ALA A 124 6.02 -12.07 27.93
N THR A 125 6.85 -13.11 27.76
CA THR A 125 7.23 -14.04 28.83
C THR A 125 8.73 -14.12 29.02
N ARG A 126 9.19 -14.60 30.18
CA ARG A 126 10.63 -14.75 30.48
C ARG A 126 11.32 -15.83 29.64
N LYS A 127 10.56 -16.83 29.17
CA LYS A 127 11.00 -17.84 28.20
C LYS A 127 10.48 -17.46 26.83
N VAL A 128 11.15 -17.87 25.76
CA VAL A 128 10.67 -17.67 24.40
C VAL A 128 9.34 -18.43 24.24
N PRO A 129 8.22 -17.75 23.93
CA PRO A 129 6.95 -18.43 23.67
C PRO A 129 7.13 -19.42 22.53
N LYS A 130 6.55 -20.61 22.66
CA LYS A 130 6.39 -21.49 21.51
C LYS A 130 5.37 -20.84 20.59
N HIS A 131 5.64 -20.85 19.28
CA HIS A 131 4.63 -20.53 18.29
C HIS A 131 3.57 -21.64 18.31
N GLU A 132 2.54 -21.44 19.11
CA GLU A 132 1.31 -22.20 18.94
C GLU A 132 0.64 -21.66 17.69
N PRO A 133 0.28 -22.53 16.72
CA PRO A 133 -0.51 -22.08 15.59
C PRO A 133 -1.74 -21.37 16.15
N ALA A 134 -2.09 -20.23 15.56
CA ALA A 134 -3.25 -19.46 15.96
C ALA A 134 -4.42 -20.40 16.24
N SER A 135 -5.07 -20.22 17.39
CA SER A 135 -6.24 -21.00 17.83
C SER A 135 -7.06 -21.36 16.60
N THR A 136 -7.24 -22.66 16.39
CA THR A 136 -8.17 -23.18 15.40
C THR A 136 -9.57 -22.83 15.88
N ALA A 137 -9.93 -21.55 15.83
CA ALA A 137 -11.32 -21.16 15.69
C ALA A 137 -11.89 -22.12 14.64
N PRO A 138 -13.02 -22.78 14.93
CA PRO A 138 -13.55 -23.79 14.03
C PRO A 138 -13.53 -23.18 12.64
N VAL A 139 -12.81 -23.82 11.71
CA VAL A 139 -12.88 -23.47 10.31
C VAL A 139 -14.33 -23.73 9.98
N VAL A 140 -15.14 -22.67 9.96
CA VAL A 140 -16.45 -22.74 9.36
C VAL A 140 -16.14 -23.09 7.92
N GLU A 141 -16.41 -24.34 7.54
CA GLU A 141 -16.40 -24.74 6.14
C GLU A 141 -17.49 -23.91 5.47
N VAL A 142 -17.10 -22.73 5.00
CA VAL A 142 -17.95 -21.92 4.14
C VAL A 142 -18.01 -22.67 2.82
N GLN A 143 -19.15 -23.32 2.57
CA GLN A 143 -19.49 -23.83 1.25
C GLN A 143 -19.60 -22.64 0.30
N ILE A 144 -18.50 -22.33 -0.40
CA ILE A 144 -18.51 -21.33 -1.46
C ILE A 144 -19.20 -21.96 -2.67
N GLU A 145 -20.52 -21.83 -2.76
CA GLU A 145 -21.31 -22.37 -3.87
C GLU A 145 -20.89 -21.83 -5.24
N ARG A 146 -20.23 -20.65 -5.26
CA ARG A 146 -19.73 -20.02 -6.47
C ARG A 146 -18.53 -19.13 -6.18
N ILE A 147 -17.40 -19.39 -6.83
CA ILE A 147 -16.21 -18.53 -6.76
C ILE A 147 -16.48 -17.18 -7.43
N ILE A 148 -15.81 -16.13 -6.95
CA ILE A 148 -16.17 -14.74 -7.30
C ILE A 148 -16.12 -14.47 -8.82
N LYS A 149 -15.10 -14.93 -9.56
CA LYS A 149 -15.09 -14.78 -11.03
C LYS A 149 -16.26 -15.44 -11.74
N ASP A 150 -16.78 -16.55 -11.22
CA ASP A 150 -17.89 -17.29 -11.83
C ASP A 150 -19.24 -16.63 -11.55
N ALA A 151 -19.38 -15.97 -10.40
CA ALA A 151 -20.55 -15.16 -10.09
C ALA A 151 -20.74 -13.99 -11.06
N PHE A 152 -19.65 -13.46 -11.64
CA PHE A 152 -19.67 -12.30 -12.56
C PHE A 152 -19.31 -12.62 -14.02
N LYS A 153 -19.20 -13.91 -14.38
CA LYS A 153 -18.69 -14.35 -15.70
C LYS A 153 -19.45 -13.76 -16.91
N ASP A 154 -20.75 -13.52 -16.76
CA ASP A 154 -21.63 -12.98 -17.81
C ASP A 154 -21.66 -11.44 -17.84
N SER A 155 -20.97 -10.78 -16.89
CA SER A 155 -20.97 -9.33 -16.70
C SER A 155 -19.60 -8.72 -17.00
N PHE A 156 -18.58 -9.03 -16.20
CA PHE A 156 -17.24 -8.46 -16.31
C PHE A 156 -16.20 -9.35 -15.64
N ARG A 157 -14.93 -9.08 -15.93
CA ARG A 157 -13.81 -9.80 -15.30
C ARG A 157 -13.59 -9.34 -13.86
N ILE A 158 -13.22 -10.28 -13.00
CA ILE A 158 -12.81 -10.03 -11.63
C ILE A 158 -11.29 -10.13 -11.58
N GLY A 159 -10.65 -9.02 -11.24
CA GLY A 159 -9.20 -8.86 -11.26
C GLY A 159 -8.59 -8.75 -9.87
N THR A 160 -7.31 -9.09 -9.78
CA THR A 160 -6.45 -8.85 -8.60
C THR A 160 -5.15 -8.17 -9.04
N ALA A 161 -4.43 -7.54 -8.11
CA ALA A 161 -3.14 -6.92 -8.36
C ALA A 161 -2.02 -7.69 -7.64
N GLY A 162 -0.88 -7.85 -8.29
CA GLY A 162 0.28 -8.53 -7.71
C GLY A 162 1.35 -8.85 -8.74
N ASP A 163 2.61 -8.92 -8.30
CA ASP A 163 3.77 -9.31 -9.12
C ASP A 163 3.91 -10.85 -9.18
N PHE A 164 2.81 -11.54 -9.49
CA PHE A 164 2.76 -13.00 -9.55
C PHE A 164 3.75 -13.57 -10.59
N PRO A 165 4.28 -14.79 -10.40
CA PRO A 165 4.13 -15.63 -9.20
C PRO A 165 5.16 -15.29 -8.10
N ALA A 166 5.99 -14.27 -8.29
CA ALA A 166 7.10 -14.00 -7.37
C ALA A 166 6.59 -13.51 -6.01
N ARG A 167 7.17 -14.06 -4.92
CA ARG A 167 6.88 -13.67 -3.53
C ARG A 167 5.49 -14.07 -3.01
N TYR A 168 4.80 -14.97 -3.70
CA TYR A 168 3.55 -15.57 -3.23
C TYR A 168 3.75 -17.05 -2.93
N SER A 169 3.13 -17.52 -1.86
CA SER A 169 3.04 -18.94 -1.52
C SER A 169 2.17 -19.70 -2.52
N SER A 170 2.33 -21.02 -2.58
CA SER A 170 1.46 -21.89 -3.40
C SER A 170 -0.02 -21.74 -3.05
N HIS A 171 -0.34 -21.44 -1.79
CA HIS A 171 -1.72 -21.20 -1.34
C HIS A 171 -2.27 -19.90 -1.91
N GLU A 172 -1.53 -18.80 -1.81
CA GLU A 172 -1.95 -17.50 -2.38
C GLU A 172 -2.10 -17.57 -3.90
N LEU A 173 -1.18 -18.25 -4.59
CA LEU A 173 -1.28 -18.48 -6.03
C LEU A 173 -2.52 -19.28 -6.41
N LYS A 174 -2.87 -20.29 -5.61
CA LYS A 174 -4.08 -21.08 -5.80
C LYS A 174 -5.34 -20.22 -5.62
N VAL A 175 -5.42 -19.46 -4.52
CA VAL A 175 -6.54 -18.54 -4.27
C VAL A 175 -6.67 -17.52 -5.41
N ALA A 176 -5.56 -16.94 -5.86
CA ALA A 176 -5.55 -15.98 -6.96
C ALA A 176 -6.08 -16.60 -8.28
N ALA A 177 -5.60 -17.79 -8.63
CA ALA A 177 -6.03 -18.49 -9.85
C ALA A 177 -7.48 -18.99 -9.76
N GLU A 178 -7.95 -19.39 -8.58
CA GLU A 178 -9.33 -19.82 -8.35
C GLU A 178 -10.31 -18.65 -8.43
N HIS A 179 -10.03 -17.55 -7.75
CA HIS A 179 -11.02 -16.47 -7.60
C HIS A 179 -11.00 -15.43 -8.73
N PHE A 180 -9.88 -15.26 -9.45
CA PHE A 180 -9.73 -14.16 -10.42
C PHE A 180 -9.54 -14.65 -11.85
N ASN A 181 -9.93 -13.82 -12.82
CA ASN A 181 -9.72 -14.05 -14.26
C ASN A 181 -9.04 -12.86 -14.96
N ALA A 182 -8.55 -11.89 -14.18
CA ALA A 182 -7.68 -10.83 -14.64
C ALA A 182 -6.59 -10.51 -13.60
N VAL A 183 -5.45 -10.01 -14.06
CA VAL A 183 -4.35 -9.60 -13.18
C VAL A 183 -3.72 -8.30 -13.65
N THR A 184 -3.37 -7.44 -12.69
CA THR A 184 -2.59 -6.23 -12.91
C THR A 184 -1.23 -6.38 -12.20
N PRO A 185 -0.10 -6.25 -12.90
CA PRO A 185 1.22 -6.20 -12.26
C PRO A 185 1.28 -5.02 -11.30
N GLU A 186 1.63 -5.27 -10.04
CA GLU A 186 1.64 -4.23 -9.01
C GLU A 186 2.81 -3.26 -9.19
N ASN A 187 4.00 -3.80 -9.51
CA ASN A 187 5.21 -2.99 -9.69
C ASN A 187 6.10 -3.45 -10.84
N CYS A 188 6.09 -4.74 -11.22
CA CYS A 188 7.11 -5.28 -12.13
C CYS A 188 7.01 -4.74 -13.57
N MET A 189 5.91 -4.06 -13.94
CA MET A 189 5.76 -3.36 -15.23
C MET A 189 5.83 -1.83 -15.14
N LYS A 190 6.03 -1.24 -13.95
CA LYS A 190 6.21 0.21 -13.80
C LYS A 190 7.55 0.66 -14.40
N PRO A 191 7.64 1.90 -14.93
CA PRO A 191 8.82 2.34 -15.71
C PRO A 191 10.16 2.15 -15.01
N GLU A 192 10.24 2.49 -13.72
CA GLU A 192 11.45 2.32 -12.90
C GLU A 192 11.91 0.86 -12.80
N ARG A 193 10.98 -0.08 -12.71
CA ARG A 193 11.31 -1.50 -12.52
C ARG A 193 11.70 -2.14 -13.84
N ILE A 194 10.93 -1.90 -14.89
CA ILE A 194 11.08 -2.58 -16.17
C ILE A 194 12.13 -1.93 -17.08
N HIS A 195 12.32 -0.61 -17.00
CA HIS A 195 13.27 0.18 -17.81
C HIS A 195 14.13 1.11 -16.92
N PRO A 196 14.97 0.55 -16.04
CA PRO A 196 15.69 1.31 -15.01
C PRO A 196 16.76 2.28 -15.54
N GLU A 197 17.36 1.99 -16.70
CA GLU A 197 18.42 2.78 -17.35
C GLU A 197 18.23 2.73 -18.87
N GLU A 198 18.78 3.71 -19.59
CA GLU A 198 18.70 3.74 -21.06
C GLU A 198 19.32 2.48 -21.68
N GLY A 199 18.53 1.74 -22.45
CA GLY A 199 18.97 0.49 -23.09
C GLY A 199 19.02 -0.73 -22.17
N LYS A 200 18.67 -0.60 -20.88
CA LYS A 200 18.68 -1.70 -19.91
C LYS A 200 17.26 -2.07 -19.48
N TRP A 201 16.86 -3.29 -19.79
CA TRP A 201 15.53 -3.81 -19.48
C TRP A 201 15.58 -4.93 -18.45
N ARG A 202 14.53 -5.04 -17.63
CA ARG A 202 14.33 -6.13 -16.65
C ARG A 202 12.97 -6.79 -16.90
N PHE A 203 12.94 -7.75 -17.80
CA PHE A 203 11.69 -8.42 -18.21
C PHE A 203 11.37 -9.68 -17.40
N GLU A 204 12.28 -10.15 -16.54
CA GLU A 204 12.18 -11.47 -15.90
C GLU A 204 10.89 -11.62 -15.10
N GLN A 205 10.58 -10.64 -14.26
CA GLN A 205 9.35 -10.66 -13.44
C GLN A 205 8.08 -10.45 -14.27
N SER A 206 8.13 -9.55 -15.25
CA SER A 206 6.95 -9.23 -16.07
C SER A 206 6.63 -10.35 -17.07
N ASP A 207 7.63 -11.02 -17.63
CA ASP A 207 7.45 -12.23 -18.43
C ASP A 207 6.94 -13.40 -17.59
N ALA A 208 7.47 -13.60 -16.38
CA ALA A 208 7.00 -14.62 -15.46
C ALA A 208 5.52 -14.42 -15.09
N LEU A 209 5.11 -13.17 -14.84
CA LEU A 209 3.71 -12.81 -14.59
C LEU A 209 2.82 -13.12 -15.79
N VAL A 210 3.22 -12.67 -16.97
CA VAL A 210 2.44 -12.90 -18.19
C VAL A 210 2.31 -14.40 -18.48
N GLN A 211 3.38 -15.18 -18.26
CA GLN A 211 3.35 -16.63 -18.41
C GLN A 211 2.42 -17.29 -17.38
N TRP A 212 2.53 -16.90 -16.10
CA TRP A 212 1.67 -17.42 -15.05
C TRP A 212 0.19 -17.09 -15.31
N ALA A 213 -0.12 -15.87 -15.71
CA ALA A 213 -1.47 -15.46 -16.09
C ALA A 213 -2.00 -16.27 -17.28
N THR A 214 -1.15 -16.49 -18.29
CA THR A 214 -1.50 -17.31 -19.47
C THR A 214 -1.84 -18.74 -19.07
N ASN A 215 -1.01 -19.37 -18.24
CA ASN A 215 -1.22 -20.73 -17.74
C ASN A 215 -2.54 -20.85 -16.96
N ASN A 216 -2.93 -19.80 -16.24
CA ASN A 216 -4.16 -19.74 -15.45
C ASN A 216 -5.36 -19.14 -16.21
N LYS A 217 -5.24 -18.92 -17.53
CA LYS A 217 -6.30 -18.36 -18.40
C LYS A 217 -6.80 -16.99 -17.93
N MET A 218 -5.90 -16.19 -17.35
CA MET A 218 -6.18 -14.85 -16.86
C MET A 218 -5.81 -13.79 -17.91
N SER A 219 -6.59 -12.72 -17.99
CA SER A 219 -6.26 -11.55 -18.81
C SER A 219 -5.31 -10.63 -18.05
N VAL A 220 -4.21 -10.21 -18.67
CA VAL A 220 -3.31 -9.22 -18.07
C VAL A 220 -3.74 -7.80 -18.46
N HIS A 221 -3.82 -6.92 -17.46
CA HIS A 221 -3.92 -5.48 -17.61
C HIS A 221 -2.56 -4.85 -17.25
N GLY A 222 -1.83 -4.34 -18.25
CA GLY A 222 -0.51 -3.76 -18.07
C GLY A 222 -0.58 -2.41 -17.37
N HIS A 223 0.19 -2.26 -16.30
CA HIS A 223 0.24 -1.07 -15.48
C HIS A 223 1.71 -0.74 -15.16
N THR A 224 2.27 0.36 -15.66
CA THR A 224 1.72 1.40 -16.55
C THR A 224 2.84 1.91 -17.47
N LEU A 225 2.51 2.52 -18.60
CA LEU A 225 3.51 2.96 -19.59
C LEU A 225 4.14 4.32 -19.27
N VAL A 226 3.37 5.27 -18.73
CA VAL A 226 3.82 6.62 -18.39
C VAL A 226 3.21 7.00 -17.05
N TRP A 227 4.06 7.38 -16.09
CA TRP A 227 3.61 7.83 -14.78
C TRP A 227 4.53 8.93 -14.25
N HIS A 228 4.00 9.79 -13.40
CA HIS A 228 4.78 10.82 -12.71
C HIS A 228 5.66 10.20 -11.60
N ALA A 229 5.20 9.10 -10.99
CA ALA A 229 5.93 8.34 -10.00
C ALA A 229 6.64 7.13 -10.61
N GLN A 230 7.59 6.56 -9.87
CA GLN A 230 8.35 5.36 -10.26
C GLN A 230 8.83 5.39 -11.71
N THR A 231 9.36 6.55 -12.13
CA THR A 231 10.00 6.78 -13.43
C THR A 231 11.38 7.37 -13.17
N ARG A 232 12.43 6.67 -13.61
CA ARG A 232 13.81 7.06 -13.33
C ARG A 232 14.22 8.30 -14.13
N ASP A 233 15.11 9.09 -13.55
CA ASP A 233 15.57 10.38 -14.10
C ASP A 233 16.21 10.30 -15.49
N TRP A 234 16.73 9.12 -15.88
CA TRP A 234 17.38 8.95 -17.19
C TRP A 234 16.43 9.26 -18.35
N PHE A 235 15.12 9.09 -18.19
CA PHE A 235 14.13 9.47 -19.21
C PHE A 235 14.22 10.95 -19.59
N PHE A 236 14.66 11.80 -18.65
CA PHE A 236 14.62 13.26 -18.75
C PHE A 236 16.00 13.92 -18.77
N ARG A 237 17.10 13.15 -18.66
CA ARG A 237 18.46 13.70 -18.80
C ARG A 237 18.63 14.32 -20.19
N ASP A 238 19.39 15.40 -20.28
CA ASP A 238 19.58 16.12 -21.54
C ASP A 238 18.22 16.55 -22.12
N GLY A 239 17.39 17.13 -21.24
CA GLY A 239 15.93 17.28 -21.31
C GLY A 239 15.34 18.09 -22.48
N GLU A 240 16.00 18.09 -23.62
CA GLU A 240 15.47 18.51 -24.90
C GLU A 240 14.21 17.69 -25.24
N ARG A 241 13.18 18.40 -25.67
CA ARG A 241 11.84 17.87 -25.97
C ARG A 241 11.90 16.64 -26.88
N GLU A 242 12.75 16.70 -27.91
CA GLU A 242 12.90 15.66 -28.93
C GLU A 242 13.50 14.37 -28.35
N VAL A 243 14.48 14.51 -27.45
CA VAL A 243 15.15 13.37 -26.81
C VAL A 243 14.18 12.64 -25.89
N VAL A 244 13.48 13.37 -25.03
CA VAL A 244 12.49 12.78 -24.11
C VAL A 244 11.32 12.16 -24.88
N THR A 245 10.87 12.79 -25.97
CA THR A 245 9.83 12.23 -26.84
C THR A 245 10.28 10.92 -27.49
N LYS A 246 11.52 10.84 -27.98
CA LYS A 246 12.10 9.60 -28.54
C LYS A 246 12.19 8.49 -27.49
N ARG A 247 12.64 8.79 -26.28
CA ARG A 247 12.73 7.83 -25.17
C ARG A 247 11.35 7.31 -24.75
N MET A 248 10.36 8.18 -24.62
CA MET A 248 8.96 7.78 -24.38
C MET A 248 8.47 6.83 -25.47
N LYS A 249 8.66 7.21 -26.74
CA LYS A 249 8.26 6.37 -27.88
C LYS A 249 8.92 5.00 -27.84
N ALA A 250 10.25 4.95 -27.66
CA ALA A 250 11.00 3.69 -27.61
C ALA A 250 10.53 2.80 -26.45
N HIS A 251 10.28 3.39 -25.28
CA HIS A 251 9.77 2.66 -24.11
C HIS A 251 8.40 2.04 -24.38
N ILE A 252 7.45 2.84 -24.89
CA ILE A 252 6.09 2.39 -25.19
C ILE A 252 6.08 1.33 -26.29
N ASP A 253 6.82 1.56 -27.39
CA ASP A 253 6.88 0.60 -28.50
C ASP A 253 7.48 -0.73 -28.07
N THR A 254 8.50 -0.71 -27.21
CA THR A 254 9.12 -1.94 -26.68
C THR A 254 8.14 -2.74 -25.83
N LEU A 255 7.45 -2.10 -24.88
CA LEU A 255 6.52 -2.80 -23.98
C LEU A 255 5.27 -3.30 -24.71
N VAL A 256 4.62 -2.43 -25.48
CA VAL A 256 3.41 -2.79 -26.22
C VAL A 256 3.73 -3.83 -27.30
N GLY A 257 4.90 -3.73 -27.93
CA GLY A 257 5.39 -4.70 -28.91
C GLY A 257 5.71 -6.06 -28.30
N ARG A 258 6.48 -6.10 -27.21
CA ARG A 258 6.88 -7.36 -26.52
C ARG A 258 5.66 -8.16 -26.07
N TYR A 259 4.67 -7.47 -25.51
CA TYR A 259 3.48 -8.10 -24.93
C TYR A 259 2.27 -8.14 -25.87
N LYS A 260 2.47 -7.87 -27.16
CA LYS A 260 1.43 -7.93 -28.18
C LYS A 260 0.77 -9.32 -28.18
N GLY A 261 -0.56 -9.33 -28.06
CA GLY A 261 -1.36 -10.56 -28.00
C GLY A 261 -1.36 -11.27 -26.65
N LYS A 262 -0.53 -10.84 -25.68
CA LYS A 262 -0.45 -11.41 -24.33
C LYS A 262 -1.11 -10.52 -23.27
N ILE A 263 -1.02 -9.19 -23.44
CA ILE A 263 -1.67 -8.21 -22.57
C ILE A 263 -2.90 -7.64 -23.27
N GLN A 264 -4.03 -7.63 -22.58
CA GLN A 264 -5.30 -7.19 -23.17
C GLN A 264 -5.52 -5.69 -23.05
N SER A 265 -4.91 -5.01 -22.08
CA SER A 265 -5.08 -3.56 -21.96
C SER A 265 -3.93 -2.92 -21.22
N TRP A 266 -3.75 -1.62 -21.41
CA TRP A 266 -2.74 -0.83 -20.71
C TRP A 266 -3.34 0.41 -20.08
N ASP A 267 -2.86 0.73 -18.88
CA ASP A 267 -2.79 2.11 -18.44
C ASP A 267 -1.66 2.79 -19.20
N VAL A 268 -2.03 3.70 -20.09
CA VAL A 268 -1.06 4.39 -20.96
C VAL A 268 -0.44 5.56 -20.22
N VAL A 269 -1.27 6.30 -19.48
CA VAL A 269 -0.82 7.35 -18.58
C VAL A 269 -1.56 7.18 -17.26
N ASN A 270 -0.82 7.08 -16.17
CA ASN A 270 -1.34 7.00 -14.81
C ASN A 270 -1.25 8.36 -14.10
N GLU A 271 -2.31 8.76 -13.41
CA GLU A 271 -2.37 9.87 -12.44
C GLU A 271 -1.71 11.18 -12.93
N ALA A 272 -2.02 11.58 -14.17
CA ALA A 272 -1.51 12.82 -14.73
C ALA A 272 -2.24 14.07 -14.20
N ILE A 273 -3.43 13.90 -13.61
CA ILE A 273 -4.21 14.99 -13.01
C ILE A 273 -3.75 15.17 -11.56
N ASN A 274 -3.70 16.41 -11.10
CA ASN A 274 -3.37 16.79 -9.73
C ASN A 274 -4.52 16.43 -8.77
N ASP A 275 -4.19 16.05 -7.54
CA ASP A 275 -5.16 15.61 -6.53
C ASP A 275 -5.98 16.78 -5.96
N GLY A 276 -5.40 17.99 -5.99
CA GLY A 276 -6.04 19.23 -5.56
C GLY A 276 -6.36 20.16 -6.73
N GLY A 277 -7.27 21.11 -6.50
CA GLY A 277 -7.62 22.14 -7.46
C GLY A 277 -8.47 23.26 -6.84
N ASN A 278 -8.52 24.38 -7.52
CA ASN A 278 -9.38 25.54 -7.27
C ASN A 278 -10.18 25.90 -8.54
N GLN A 279 -11.00 26.96 -8.46
CA GLN A 279 -11.81 27.45 -9.58
C GLN A 279 -11.00 27.77 -10.85
N GLU A 280 -9.75 28.18 -10.70
CA GLU A 280 -8.86 28.49 -11.83
C GLU A 280 -8.33 27.20 -12.47
N THR A 281 -7.82 26.26 -11.67
CA THR A 281 -7.35 24.96 -12.20
C THR A 281 -8.47 24.13 -12.82
N GLY A 282 -9.73 24.33 -12.39
CA GLY A 282 -10.92 23.72 -12.98
C GLY A 282 -11.22 24.18 -14.41
N GLN A 283 -10.57 25.25 -14.88
CA GLN A 283 -10.64 25.72 -16.27
C GLN A 283 -9.58 25.07 -17.17
N THR A 284 -8.74 24.19 -16.62
CA THR A 284 -7.66 23.48 -17.32
C THR A 284 -7.77 21.97 -17.10
N GLU A 285 -6.88 21.18 -17.70
CA GLU A 285 -6.78 19.74 -17.41
C GLU A 285 -6.23 19.45 -16.00
N ASN A 286 -5.85 20.48 -15.23
CA ASN A 286 -5.28 20.40 -13.88
C ASN A 286 -4.14 19.37 -13.80
N LEU A 287 -3.21 19.44 -14.76
CA LEU A 287 -2.12 18.47 -14.84
C LEU A 287 -1.15 18.62 -13.68
N ARG A 288 -0.76 17.48 -13.10
CA ARG A 288 0.28 17.39 -12.09
C ARG A 288 1.62 17.87 -12.66
N ASN A 289 2.32 18.71 -11.91
CA ASN A 289 3.66 19.21 -12.25
C ASN A 289 4.72 18.09 -12.19
N SER A 290 4.73 17.23 -13.21
CA SER A 290 5.66 16.11 -13.37
C SER A 290 6.79 16.45 -14.34
N LYS A 291 7.90 15.70 -14.33
CA LYS A 291 8.98 15.87 -15.32
C LYS A 291 8.48 15.70 -16.76
N TRP A 292 7.45 14.88 -16.99
CA TRP A 292 6.79 14.79 -18.29
C TRP A 292 6.14 16.11 -18.71
N VAL A 293 5.39 16.75 -17.82
CA VAL A 293 4.75 18.05 -18.09
C VAL A 293 5.78 19.16 -18.22
N GLN A 294 6.82 19.17 -17.37
CA GLN A 294 7.89 20.18 -17.41
C GLN A 294 8.66 20.14 -18.74
N THR A 295 8.93 18.95 -19.27
CA THR A 295 9.71 18.81 -20.51
C THR A 295 8.85 18.83 -21.77
N LEU A 296 7.68 18.18 -21.76
CA LEU A 296 6.86 17.97 -22.95
C LEU A 296 5.59 18.83 -22.98
N GLY A 297 5.23 19.50 -21.89
CA GLY A 297 3.94 20.18 -21.75
C GLY A 297 2.77 19.18 -21.78
N PRO A 298 1.51 19.65 -21.88
CA PRO A 298 0.31 18.80 -21.91
C PRO A 298 0.30 17.78 -23.07
N GLU A 299 1.07 18.04 -24.14
CA GLU A 299 1.17 17.17 -25.31
C GLU A 299 1.74 15.77 -25.00
N PHE A 300 2.41 15.59 -23.85
CA PHE A 300 2.92 14.27 -23.43
C PHE A 300 1.81 13.21 -23.39
N LEU A 301 0.59 13.58 -23.01
CA LEU A 301 -0.59 12.72 -23.05
C LEU A 301 -0.86 12.24 -24.48
N THR A 302 -0.87 13.20 -25.41
CA THR A 302 -1.12 12.91 -26.83
C THR A 302 -0.03 12.01 -27.41
N PHE A 303 1.23 12.24 -27.08
CA PHE A 303 2.34 11.40 -27.51
C PHE A 303 2.21 9.97 -26.99
N ALA A 304 1.97 9.80 -25.69
CA ALA A 304 1.83 8.48 -25.06
C ALA A 304 0.73 7.64 -25.74
N PHE A 305 -0.47 8.20 -25.91
CA PHE A 305 -1.57 7.51 -26.58
C PHE A 305 -1.32 7.25 -28.06
N LYS A 306 -0.67 8.18 -28.79
CA LYS A 306 -0.29 7.97 -30.20
C LYS A 306 0.71 6.83 -30.33
N PHE A 307 1.72 6.74 -29.48
CA PHE A 307 2.72 5.67 -29.52
C PHE A 307 2.09 4.32 -29.15
N ALA A 308 1.30 4.27 -28.07
CA ALA A 308 0.63 3.05 -27.65
C ALA A 308 -0.37 2.52 -28.71
N ALA A 309 -1.04 3.41 -29.44
CA ALA A 309 -1.97 3.02 -30.50
C ALA A 309 -1.29 2.57 -31.80
N ARG A 310 -0.12 3.12 -32.14
CA ARG A 310 0.64 2.74 -33.36
C ARG A 310 1.13 1.30 -33.33
N SER A 311 1.40 0.79 -32.13
CA SER A 311 1.87 -0.58 -31.92
C SER A 311 0.74 -1.64 -31.97
N ARG A 312 -0.50 -1.24 -32.34
CA ARG A 312 -1.67 -2.12 -32.52
C ARG A 312 -1.80 -2.63 -33.97
N PRO A 313 -2.20 -3.90 -34.20
CA PRO A 313 -2.76 -4.29 -35.49
C PRO A 313 -4.17 -3.69 -35.64
N GLN A 314 -4.36 -2.87 -36.68
CA GLN A 314 -5.60 -2.25 -37.21
C GLN A 314 -6.84 -2.15 -36.30
N ARG A 315 -7.22 -0.91 -35.94
CA ARG A 315 -8.56 -0.32 -36.19
C ARG A 315 -8.56 1.18 -35.83
N ARG A 316 -8.57 2.03 -36.86
CA ARG A 316 -8.49 3.51 -36.80
C ARG A 316 -9.60 4.22 -36.01
N SER A 317 -10.69 3.55 -35.61
CA SER A 317 -11.90 4.23 -35.08
C SER A 317 -12.02 4.36 -33.55
N LEU A 318 -11.03 3.88 -32.78
CA LEU A 318 -11.04 3.97 -31.31
C LEU A 318 -10.30 5.21 -30.77
N LEU A 319 -9.29 5.69 -31.52
CA LEU A 319 -8.50 6.88 -31.17
C LEU A 319 -9.35 8.14 -31.09
N GLN A 320 -10.26 8.35 -32.05
CA GLN A 320 -11.18 9.51 -32.03
C GLN A 320 -12.22 9.43 -30.89
N ARG A 321 -12.59 8.22 -30.44
CA ARG A 321 -13.61 8.03 -29.38
C ARG A 321 -13.02 8.20 -27.97
N LEU A 322 -11.78 7.78 -27.75
CA LEU A 322 -11.09 8.01 -26.47
C LEU A 322 -10.73 9.49 -26.27
N GLN A 323 -10.28 10.17 -27.33
CA GLN A 323 -10.03 11.61 -27.30
C GLN A 323 -11.31 12.38 -26.94
N HIS A 324 -12.45 12.04 -27.54
CA HIS A 324 -13.72 12.70 -27.25
C HIS A 324 -14.26 12.40 -25.84
N ARG A 325 -14.01 11.21 -25.28
CA ARG A 325 -14.56 10.79 -23.99
C ARG A 325 -13.78 11.35 -22.81
N ILE A 326 -12.45 11.38 -22.90
CA ILE A 326 -11.60 12.10 -21.94
C ILE A 326 -11.96 13.60 -21.96
N TRP A 327 -12.22 14.16 -23.15
CA TRP A 327 -12.67 15.55 -23.32
C TRP A 327 -14.12 15.83 -22.86
N SER A 328 -14.99 14.83 -22.78
CA SER A 328 -16.39 15.00 -22.37
C SER A 328 -16.60 14.78 -20.87
N GLU A 329 -15.85 13.85 -20.26
CA GLU A 329 -15.96 13.56 -18.83
C GLU A 329 -15.34 14.70 -17.99
N ALA A 330 -14.34 15.42 -18.51
CA ALA A 330 -13.84 16.67 -17.91
C ALA A 330 -14.86 17.82 -17.92
N ARG A 331 -15.84 17.82 -18.84
CA ARG A 331 -16.87 18.87 -18.97
C ARG A 331 -18.15 18.61 -18.17
N GLN A 332 -18.38 17.40 -17.66
CA GLN A 332 -19.63 17.05 -16.98
C GLN A 332 -19.73 17.55 -15.53
N PHE A 333 -18.69 18.19 -14.99
CA PHE A 333 -18.74 18.90 -13.71
C PHE A 333 -19.24 20.35 -13.81
N ASP A 334 -19.57 20.83 -15.03
CA ASP A 334 -20.00 22.21 -15.32
C ASP A 334 -21.53 22.34 -15.52
N GLY A 335 -22.33 21.66 -14.69
CA GLY A 335 -23.76 21.95 -14.56
C GLY A 335 -23.99 23.08 -13.54
N PRO A 336 -24.93 24.03 -13.76
CA PRO A 336 -25.17 25.10 -12.80
C PRO A 336 -25.57 24.54 -11.44
N ALA A 337 -25.00 25.10 -10.38
CA ALA A 337 -25.29 24.70 -9.01
C ALA A 337 -26.80 24.87 -8.70
N GLU A 338 -27.50 23.76 -8.42
CA GLU A 338 -28.88 23.80 -7.98
C GLU A 338 -29.00 24.56 -6.64
N THR A 339 -30.00 25.44 -6.56
CA THR A 339 -30.24 26.29 -5.39
C THR A 339 -30.76 25.47 -4.20
N PRO A 340 -30.58 25.93 -2.95
CA PRO A 340 -31.07 25.25 -1.74
C PRO A 340 -32.59 24.95 -1.74
N ALA A 341 -33.38 25.70 -2.51
CA ALA A 341 -34.81 25.49 -2.69
C ALA A 341 -35.14 24.22 -3.50
N GLN A 342 -34.28 23.83 -4.47
CA GLN A 342 -34.48 22.61 -5.27
C GLN A 342 -34.21 21.34 -4.43
N ARG A 343 -33.27 21.40 -3.47
CA ARG A 343 -32.98 20.27 -2.55
C ARG A 343 -34.12 19.94 -1.58
N ARG A 344 -34.98 20.91 -1.24
CA ARG A 344 -36.12 20.67 -0.33
C ARG A 344 -37.30 19.93 -0.98
N SER A 345 -37.34 19.83 -2.30
CA SER A 345 -38.40 19.08 -3.02
C SER A 345 -38.03 17.62 -3.35
N ALA A 346 -36.76 17.24 -3.20
CA ALA A 346 -36.27 15.88 -3.48
C ALA A 346 -36.12 15.01 -2.21
N GLY A 347 -36.26 15.58 -1.02
CA GLY A 347 -36.19 14.88 0.25
C GLY A 347 -37.52 14.25 0.65
N SER A 348 -37.94 13.17 -0.03
CA SER A 348 -38.90 12.17 0.49
C SER A 348 -39.41 11.24 -0.62
N ARG A 349 -38.55 10.43 -1.24
CA ARG A 349 -39.01 9.16 -1.82
C ARG A 349 -38.01 8.07 -1.48
N GLY A 350 -38.40 7.28 -0.48
CA GLY A 350 -37.72 6.05 -0.12
C GLY A 350 -37.63 5.10 -1.31
N TRP A 351 -36.58 4.31 -1.31
CA TRP A 351 -36.44 3.15 -2.18
C TRP A 351 -37.59 2.19 -1.90
N ASN A 352 -38.58 2.17 -2.79
CA ASN A 352 -39.63 1.17 -2.80
C ASN A 352 -39.55 0.38 -4.10
N SER A 353 -39.56 -0.94 -3.94
CA SER A 353 -39.55 -1.95 -5.00
C SER A 353 -40.72 -1.78 -5.97
N GLY A 354 -40.43 -1.65 -7.27
CA GLY A 354 -41.48 -1.60 -8.30
C GLY A 354 -40.96 -1.46 -9.73
N SER A 355 -40.96 -2.58 -10.45
CA SER A 355 -41.11 -2.74 -11.91
C SER A 355 -40.71 -1.58 -12.84
N LEU A 356 -39.59 -1.76 -13.54
CA LEU A 356 -39.35 -1.20 -14.88
C LEU A 356 -38.97 -2.33 -15.85
N ALA A 357 -40.00 -3.11 -16.19
CA ALA A 357 -40.06 -3.71 -17.51
C ALA A 357 -40.08 -2.59 -18.58
N ASP A 358 -39.54 -2.90 -19.75
CA ASP A 358 -39.55 -2.07 -20.97
C ASP A 358 -38.68 -0.81 -21.01
N ARG A 359 -37.35 -1.00 -21.02
CA ARG A 359 -36.46 -0.43 -22.07
C ARG A 359 -35.26 -1.34 -22.34
N LYS A 360 -35.42 -2.31 -23.24
CA LYS A 360 -34.28 -3.06 -23.83
C LYS A 360 -33.47 -2.11 -24.72
N ARG A 361 -32.44 -1.46 -24.19
CA ARG A 361 -31.24 -1.11 -24.99
C ARG A 361 -30.19 -2.19 -24.73
N PRO A 362 -29.68 -2.88 -25.76
CA PRO A 362 -28.64 -3.88 -25.54
C PRO A 362 -27.38 -3.16 -25.05
N LEU A 363 -26.96 -3.49 -23.83
CA LEU A 363 -25.58 -3.28 -23.39
C LEU A 363 -24.68 -3.93 -24.44
N ARG A 364 -23.89 -3.12 -25.15
CA ARG A 364 -22.90 -3.65 -26.10
C ARG A 364 -21.95 -4.55 -25.32
N ARG A 365 -22.02 -5.86 -25.60
CA ARG A 365 -21.04 -6.85 -25.14
C ARG A 365 -19.63 -6.39 -25.54
N HIS A 366 -18.77 -6.14 -24.57
CA HIS A 366 -17.33 -6.21 -24.83
C HIS A 366 -17.03 -7.67 -25.21
N ARG A 367 -16.65 -7.91 -26.47
CA ARG A 367 -16.23 -9.25 -26.89
C ARG A 367 -14.91 -9.60 -26.21
N GLN A 368 -14.77 -10.85 -25.76
CA GLN A 368 -13.47 -11.43 -25.43
C GLN A 368 -12.52 -11.20 -26.61
N GLY A 369 -11.46 -10.41 -26.42
CA GLY A 369 -10.44 -10.13 -27.44
C GLY A 369 -10.15 -8.64 -27.72
N ASP A 370 -10.95 -7.69 -27.23
CA ASP A 370 -10.69 -6.28 -27.50
C ASP A 370 -9.53 -5.73 -26.65
N PHE A 371 -8.52 -5.16 -27.34
CA PHE A 371 -7.36 -4.51 -26.71
C PHE A 371 -7.70 -3.07 -26.25
N GLY A 372 -7.57 -2.76 -24.97
CA GLY A 372 -7.94 -1.46 -24.37
C GLY A 372 -6.74 -0.54 -24.08
N LEU A 373 -6.87 0.77 -24.31
CA LEU A 373 -5.97 1.79 -23.74
C LEU A 373 -6.79 2.58 -22.73
N ARG A 374 -6.23 2.83 -21.55
CA ARG A 374 -6.89 3.60 -20.49
C ARG A 374 -6.01 4.75 -20.02
N PHE A 375 -6.71 5.79 -19.56
CA PHE A 375 -6.19 6.87 -18.75
C PHE A 375 -6.72 6.66 -17.34
N VAL A 376 -5.85 6.73 -16.33
CA VAL A 376 -6.25 6.66 -14.92
C VAL A 376 -6.10 8.05 -14.31
N GLY A 377 -7.20 8.61 -13.81
CA GLY A 377 -7.22 9.91 -13.12
C GLY A 377 -6.70 9.84 -11.69
N ALA A 378 -6.70 10.96 -10.97
CA ALA A 378 -6.30 11.03 -9.57
C ALA A 378 -7.20 10.14 -8.68
N GLU A 379 -6.60 9.33 -7.81
CA GLU A 379 -7.32 8.66 -6.72
C GLU A 379 -7.38 9.61 -5.52
N GLY A 380 -8.53 10.23 -5.30
CA GLY A 380 -8.81 10.92 -4.04
C GLY A 380 -8.90 9.90 -2.91
N GLN A 381 -7.87 9.77 -2.09
CA GLN A 381 -7.98 9.14 -0.77
C GLN A 381 -8.84 10.03 0.13
N HIS A 382 -10.16 9.91 -0.01
CA HIS A 382 -11.09 10.47 0.96
C HIS A 382 -11.09 9.60 2.22
N HIS A 383 -10.16 9.89 3.14
CA HIS A 383 -10.34 9.57 4.54
C HIS A 383 -11.51 10.42 5.06
N ARG A 384 -12.68 9.80 5.23
CA ARG A 384 -13.71 10.36 6.11
C ARG A 384 -13.27 10.08 7.54
N ALA A 385 -13.14 11.16 8.31
CA ALA A 385 -13.01 11.16 9.76
C ALA A 385 -14.26 10.60 10.43
#